data_AF-A0A398D4U8-F1
#
_entry.id   AF-A0A398D4U8-F1
#
_cell.length_a   1.000
_cell.length_b   1.000
_cell.length_c   1.000
_cell.angle_alpha   90.00
_cell.angle_beta   90.00
_cell.angle_gamma   90.00
#
_symmetry.space_group_name_H-M   'P 1'
#
loop_
_entity.id
_entity.type
_entity.pdbx_description
1 polymer ?
#
loop_
_entity_poly.entity_id
_entity_poly.type
_entity_poly.pdbx_seq_one_letter_code
_entity_poly.pdbx_strand_id
1 'polypeptide(L)'
;MRTKMQQRQDKERKQSWIAPRGSSPLFYVDYTDLLALIHKYKVDFEAVIPQEEFAELRFRELEQIRNTLAHSGFLPSEDDFDRVSLAFRDWCRLSSGMKKGSQAKIGTGKASTSNS
;
A
#
# COMPACT_ATOMS: atom_id res chain seq x y z
N MET A 1 -12.92 10.47 6.59
CA MET A 1 -12.50 10.68 5.19
C MET A 1 -13.21 11.86 4.52
N ARG A 2 -14.51 11.81 4.17
CA ARG A 2 -15.18 12.89 3.39
C ARG A 2 -15.07 14.29 4.00
N THR A 3 -15.33 14.43 5.30
CA THR A 3 -15.21 15.72 6.01
C THR A 3 -13.78 16.25 6.01
N LYS A 4 -12.77 15.38 6.23
CA LYS A 4 -11.35 15.77 6.17
C LYS A 4 -10.96 16.25 4.77
N MET A 5 -11.39 15.53 3.74
CA MET A 5 -11.19 15.90 2.34
C MET A 5 -11.78 17.28 2.04
N GLN A 6 -13.04 17.53 2.42
CA GLN A 6 -13.70 18.82 2.23
C GLN A 6 -12.98 19.94 2.96
N GLN A 7 -12.59 19.73 4.23
CA GLN A 7 -11.82 20.70 5.00
C GLN A 7 -10.48 21.05 4.33
N ARG A 8 -9.78 20.06 3.75
CA ARG A 8 -8.53 20.28 3.01
C ARG A 8 -8.78 21.11 1.74
N GLN A 9 -9.82 20.78 0.98
CA GLN A 9 -10.21 21.54 -0.20
C GLN A 9 -10.58 22.99 0.15
N ASP A 10 -11.36 23.20 1.21
CA ASP A 10 -11.79 24.53 1.63
C ASP A 10 -10.64 25.36 2.17
N LYS A 11 -9.69 24.73 2.89
CA LYS A 11 -8.46 25.39 3.34
C LYS A 11 -7.60 25.84 2.16
N GLU A 12 -7.47 24.99 1.13
CA GLU A 12 -6.70 25.32 -0.07
C GLU A 12 -7.39 26.39 -0.92
N ARG A 13 -8.72 26.34 -1.09
CA ARG A 13 -9.50 27.41 -1.74
C ARG A 13 -9.33 28.77 -1.09
N LYS A 14 -9.14 28.83 0.23
CA LYS A 14 -8.86 30.08 0.96
C LYS A 14 -7.45 30.60 0.72
N GLN A 15 -6.51 29.76 0.28
CA GLN A 15 -5.12 30.11 -0.01
C GLN A 15 -4.95 30.41 -1.51
N SER A 16 -5.53 31.52 -1.97
CA SER A 16 -5.59 31.90 -3.40
C SER A 16 -4.23 32.09 -4.09
N TRP A 17 -3.12 32.15 -3.34
CA TRP A 17 -1.76 32.30 -3.88
C TRP A 17 -1.03 30.97 -4.10
N ILE A 18 -1.64 29.83 -3.75
CA ILE A 18 -1.08 28.49 -3.97
C ILE A 18 -1.90 27.80 -5.06
N ALA A 19 -1.24 27.15 -6.02
CA ALA A 19 -1.92 26.36 -7.03
C ALA A 19 -2.69 25.20 -6.36
N PRO A 20 -3.97 24.97 -6.70
CA PRO A 20 -4.75 23.88 -6.12
C PRO A 20 -4.18 22.52 -6.55
N ARG A 21 -4.30 21.51 -5.69
CA ARG A 21 -3.82 20.13 -5.94
C ARG A 21 -4.53 19.46 -7.11
N GLY A 22 -5.71 19.97 -7.47
CA GLY A 22 -6.50 19.54 -8.62
C GLY A 22 -8.00 19.52 -8.32
N SER A 23 -8.77 19.07 -9.30
CA SER A 23 -10.24 19.07 -9.27
C SER A 23 -10.85 17.80 -8.66
N SER A 24 -10.11 16.68 -8.62
CA SER A 24 -10.62 15.42 -8.08
C SER A 24 -10.53 15.38 -6.55
N PRO A 25 -11.56 14.88 -5.84
CA PRO A 25 -11.49 14.58 -4.41
C PRO A 25 -10.34 13.66 -4.03
N LEU A 26 -9.89 12.81 -4.96
CA LEU A 26 -8.78 11.86 -4.75
C LEU A 26 -7.45 12.57 -4.42
N PHE A 27 -7.24 13.79 -4.93
CA PHE A 27 -6.01 14.56 -4.68
C PHE A 27 -5.88 15.10 -3.25
N TYR A 28 -6.93 14.93 -2.43
CA TYR A 28 -6.99 15.40 -1.04
C TYR A 28 -7.04 14.23 -0.05
N VAL A 29 -6.89 13.00 -0.55
CA VAL A 29 -6.80 11.77 0.23
C VAL A 29 -5.33 11.51 0.58
N ASP A 30 -5.05 11.08 1.80
CA ASP A 30 -3.70 10.67 2.23
C ASP A 30 -3.59 9.14 2.40
N TYR A 31 -2.39 8.65 2.72
CA TYR A 31 -2.15 7.23 2.92
C TYR A 31 -2.99 6.63 4.07
N THR A 32 -3.32 7.41 5.10
CA THR A 32 -4.16 6.95 6.22
C THR A 32 -5.63 6.82 5.82
N ASP A 33 -6.13 7.74 5.00
CA ASP A 33 -7.47 7.69 4.43
C ASP A 33 -7.60 6.52 3.43
N LEU A 34 -6.55 6.23 2.65
CA LEU A 34 -6.48 5.06 1.76
C LEU A 34 -6.49 3.75 2.56
N LEU A 35 -5.71 3.68 3.65
CA LEU A 35 -5.70 2.50 4.51
C LEU A 35 -7.09 2.24 5.12
N ALA A 36 -7.75 3.28 5.61
CA ALA A 36 -9.11 3.18 6.13
C ALA A 36 -10.11 2.72 5.06
N LEU A 37 -9.91 3.08 3.79
CA LEU A 37 -10.72 2.62 2.67
C LEU A 37 -10.49 1.13 2.41
N ILE A 38 -9.24 0.69 2.38
CA ILE A 38 -8.86 -0.73 2.19
C ILE A 38 -9.47 -1.58 3.30
N HIS A 39 -9.33 -1.17 4.57
CA HIS A 39 -9.86 -1.91 5.71
C HIS A 39 -11.39 -2.03 5.64
N LYS A 40 -12.07 -0.95 5.24
CA LYS A 40 -13.53 -0.91 5.14
C LYS A 40 -14.07 -1.79 4.00
N TYR A 41 -13.38 -1.82 2.87
CA TYR A 41 -13.81 -2.49 1.65
C TYR A 41 -12.88 -3.67 1.32
N LYS A 42 -12.44 -4.40 2.35
CA LYS A 42 -11.41 -5.45 2.24
C LYS A 42 -11.63 -6.44 1.10
N VAL A 43 -12.86 -6.91 0.94
CA VAL A 43 -13.25 -7.87 -0.10
C VAL A 43 -12.96 -7.33 -1.51
N ASP A 44 -13.19 -6.03 -1.73
CA ASP A 44 -12.94 -5.39 -3.02
C ASP A 44 -11.44 -5.27 -3.34
N PHE A 45 -10.59 -5.28 -2.30
CA PHE A 45 -9.13 -5.15 -2.41
C PHE A 45 -8.37 -6.47 -2.31
N GLU A 46 -8.99 -7.56 -1.84
CA GLU A 46 -8.33 -8.84 -1.58
C GLU A 46 -7.58 -9.41 -2.81
N ALA A 47 -8.11 -9.19 -4.01
CA ALA A 47 -7.50 -9.62 -5.27
C ALA A 47 -6.16 -8.89 -5.59
N VAL A 48 -5.90 -7.74 -4.97
CA VAL A 48 -4.73 -6.90 -5.22
C VAL A 48 -3.86 -6.75 -3.96
N ILE A 49 -4.50 -6.78 -2.79
CA ILE A 49 -3.92 -6.60 -1.46
C ILE A 49 -4.32 -7.82 -0.62
N PRO A 50 -3.64 -8.96 -0.80
CA PRO A 50 -3.96 -10.19 -0.06
C PRO A 50 -3.57 -10.09 1.42
N GLN A 51 -2.60 -9.23 1.76
CA GLN A 51 -2.11 -9.04 3.12
C GLN A 51 -2.23 -7.58 3.54
N GLU A 52 -3.26 -7.29 4.33
CA GLU A 52 -3.62 -5.95 4.79
C GLU A 52 -2.57 -5.35 5.72
N GLU A 53 -1.97 -6.17 6.59
CA GLU A 53 -0.92 -5.75 7.52
C GLU A 53 0.34 -5.30 6.77
N PHE A 54 0.62 -5.91 5.62
CA PHE A 54 1.72 -5.49 4.75
C PHE A 54 1.42 -4.10 4.15
N ALA A 55 0.19 -3.86 3.69
CA ALA A 55 -0.25 -2.55 3.21
C ALA A 55 -0.17 -1.47 4.27
N GLU A 56 -0.62 -1.78 5.48
CA GLU A 56 -0.57 -0.87 6.62
C GLU A 56 0.87 -0.45 6.94
N LEU A 57 1.79 -1.41 7.05
CA LEU A 57 3.20 -1.13 7.31
C LEU A 57 3.79 -0.20 6.23
N ARG A 58 3.54 -0.51 4.95
CA ARG A 58 4.08 0.28 3.83
C ARG A 58 3.51 1.69 3.77
N PHE A 59 2.21 1.85 4.00
CA PHE A 59 1.59 3.18 3.98
C PHE A 59 2.07 4.06 5.14
N ARG A 60 2.38 3.46 6.31
CA ARG A 60 2.99 4.19 7.43
C ARG A 60 4.42 4.65 7.11
N GLU A 61 5.23 3.80 6.50
CA GLU A 61 6.59 4.15 6.07
C GLU A 61 6.55 5.29 5.02
N LEU A 62 5.69 5.19 4.01
CA LEU A 62 5.52 6.21 2.98
C LEU A 62 5.04 7.56 3.54
N GLU A 63 4.14 7.54 4.53
CA GLU A 63 3.68 8.76 5.21
C GLU A 63 4.83 9.45 5.96
N GLN A 64 5.71 8.69 6.62
CA GLN A 64 6.89 9.24 7.29
C GLN A 64 7.85 9.88 6.29
N ILE A 65 8.16 9.20 5.20
CA ILE A 65 9.04 9.72 4.13
C ILE A 65 8.46 10.98 3.50
N ARG A 66 7.16 10.99 3.19
CA ARG A 66 6.48 12.17 2.67
C ARG A 66 6.59 13.34 3.64
N ASN A 67 6.40 13.10 4.93
CA ASN A 67 6.52 14.15 5.96
C ASN A 67 7.94 14.68 6.06
N THR A 68 8.95 13.80 6.08
CA THR A 68 10.36 14.19 6.06
C THR A 68 10.62 15.08 4.84
N LEU A 69 10.34 14.60 3.62
CA LEU A 69 10.54 15.36 2.39
C LEU A 69 9.82 16.71 2.38
N ALA A 70 8.60 16.78 2.90
CA ALA A 70 7.83 18.03 2.96
C ALA A 70 8.43 19.07 3.93
N HIS A 71 9.13 18.62 4.98
CA HIS A 71 9.73 19.50 5.98
C HIS A 71 11.21 19.81 5.72
N SER A 72 11.99 18.83 5.28
CA SER A 72 13.44 18.97 5.04
C SER A 72 13.79 19.24 3.58
N GLY A 73 12.92 18.88 2.63
CA GLY A 73 13.20 18.98 1.19
C GLY A 73 14.16 17.91 0.64
N PHE A 74 14.70 17.04 1.49
CA PHE A 74 15.59 15.94 1.11
C PHE A 74 15.44 14.74 2.05
N LEU A 75 15.70 13.53 1.54
CA LEU A 75 15.84 12.34 2.36
C LEU A 75 17.27 12.29 2.92
N PRO A 76 17.45 12.22 4.25
CA PRO A 76 18.77 12.33 4.86
C PRO A 76 19.65 11.09 4.64
N SER A 77 19.05 9.93 4.31
CA SER A 77 19.75 8.67 4.12
C SER A 77 19.41 8.06 2.76
N GLU A 78 20.42 7.66 1.98
CA GLU A 78 20.21 6.89 0.76
C GLU A 78 19.56 5.53 1.05
N ASP A 79 19.85 4.94 2.23
CA ASP A 79 19.25 3.68 2.68
C ASP A 79 17.72 3.77 2.77
N ASP A 80 17.16 4.94 3.09
CA ASP A 80 15.70 5.13 3.19
C ASP A 80 15.05 4.98 1.81
N PHE A 81 15.69 5.50 0.77
CA PHE A 81 15.23 5.36 -0.61
C PHE A 81 15.31 3.91 -1.09
N ASP A 82 16.40 3.21 -0.76
CA ASP A 82 16.58 1.81 -1.10
C ASP A 82 15.56 0.91 -0.39
N ARG A 83 15.25 1.18 0.88
CA ARG A 83 14.21 0.47 1.64
C ARG A 83 12.83 0.60 1.00
N VAL A 84 12.44 1.80 0.57
CA VAL A 84 11.18 2.03 -0.15
C VAL A 84 11.17 1.29 -1.48
N SER A 85 12.28 1.36 -2.21
CA SER A 85 12.41 0.71 -3.51
C SER A 85 12.29 -0.81 -3.39
N LEU A 86 12.93 -1.40 -2.37
CA LEU A 86 12.82 -2.82 -2.05
C LEU A 86 11.40 -3.21 -1.66
N ALA A 87 10.79 -2.44 -0.75
CA ALA A 87 9.41 -2.64 -0.30
C ALA A 87 8.40 -2.63 -1.46
N PHE A 88 8.55 -1.69 -2.39
CA PHE A 88 7.72 -1.60 -3.58
C PHE A 88 7.92 -2.80 -4.52
N ARG A 89 9.16 -3.24 -4.72
CA ARG A 89 9.45 -4.45 -5.52
C ARG A 89 8.82 -5.69 -4.90
N ASP A 90 8.89 -5.84 -3.58
CA ASP A 90 8.26 -6.96 -2.87
C ASP A 90 6.73 -6.90 -2.98
N TRP A 91 6.14 -5.71 -2.90
CA TRP A 91 4.71 -5.52 -3.19
C TRP A 91 4.34 -5.97 -4.60
N CYS A 92 5.10 -5.56 -5.61
CA CYS A 92 4.88 -5.99 -6.99
C CYS A 92 4.99 -7.51 -7.16
N ARG A 93 5.92 -8.16 -6.45
CA ARG A 93 6.06 -9.62 -6.47
C ARG A 93 4.87 -10.33 -5.83
N LEU A 94 4.41 -9.86 -4.67
CA LEU A 94 3.25 -10.42 -3.98
C LEU A 94 1.98 -10.26 -4.83
N SER A 95 1.76 -9.09 -5.41
CA SER A 95 0.60 -8.81 -6.27
C SER A 95 0.67 -9.51 -7.63
N SER A 96 1.86 -9.65 -8.25
CA SER A 96 2.03 -10.33 -9.55
C SER A 96 2.09 -11.85 -9.43
N GLY A 97 2.53 -12.36 -8.28
CA GLY A 97 2.62 -13.81 -7.98
C GLY A 97 1.26 -14.51 -7.93
N MET A 98 0.16 -13.77 -7.86
CA MET A 98 -1.21 -14.30 -7.84
C MET A 98 -1.72 -14.84 -9.19
N LYS A 99 -0.92 -14.82 -10.27
CA LYS A 99 -1.20 -15.56 -11.52
C LYS A 99 -0.67 -17.00 -11.54
N LYS A 100 -0.45 -17.65 -10.40
CA LYS A 100 -0.26 -19.11 -10.34
C LYS A 100 -1.43 -19.80 -9.62
N GLY A 101 -2.55 -19.88 -10.33
CA GLY A 101 -3.50 -20.96 -10.13
C GLY A 101 -3.03 -22.22 -10.87
N SER A 102 -2.98 -23.32 -10.12
CA SER A 102 -2.88 -24.73 -10.55
C SER A 102 -1.48 -25.36 -10.71
N GLN A 103 -1.42 -26.63 -10.27
CA GLN A 103 -0.31 -27.61 -10.19
C GLN A 103 0.53 -27.52 -8.90
N ALA A 104 0.58 -28.51 -8.00
CA ALA A 104 0.07 -29.88 -8.02
C ALA A 104 -0.17 -30.40 -6.60
N LYS A 105 -1.24 -31.19 -6.43
CA LYS A 105 -1.39 -32.10 -5.29
C LYS A 105 -0.22 -33.09 -5.33
N ILE A 106 0.63 -33.10 -4.31
CA ILE A 106 1.50 -34.25 -4.06
C ILE A 106 0.64 -35.28 -3.33
N GLY A 107 -0.04 -36.10 -4.12
CA GLY A 107 -0.75 -37.28 -3.66
C GLY A 107 0.04 -38.54 -3.97
N THR A 108 0.11 -39.40 -2.95
CA THR A 108 0.32 -40.86 -3.00
C THR A 108 1.74 -41.39 -3.18
N GLY A 109 2.23 -41.97 -2.08
CA GLY A 109 3.32 -42.94 -2.03
C GLY A 109 3.32 -43.66 -0.67
N LYS A 110 2.27 -44.44 -0.38
CA LYS A 110 2.30 -45.43 0.71
C LYS A 110 3.39 -46.46 0.37
N ALA A 111 4.51 -46.43 1.07
CA ALA A 111 5.42 -47.57 1.12
C ALA A 111 5.00 -48.45 2.31
N SER A 112 4.04 -49.33 2.06
CA SER A 112 3.77 -50.50 2.87
C SER A 112 4.59 -51.66 2.28
N THR A 113 5.66 -52.06 2.96
CA THR A 113 6.26 -53.38 2.75
C THR A 113 6.45 -54.01 4.12
N SER A 114 5.54 -54.92 4.44
CA SER A 114 5.62 -55.89 5.52
C SER A 114 6.50 -57.07 5.10
N ASN A 115 7.36 -57.50 6.03
CA ASN A 115 7.89 -58.85 6.27
C ASN A 115 8.19 -59.81 5.11
N SER A 116 9.42 -60.29 5.08
CA SER A 116 9.76 -61.69 5.41
C SER A 116 11.19 -61.76 5.96
#